data_AF-A0A3D8RR29-F1
#
_entry.id   AF-A0A3D8RR29-F1
#
_cell.length_a   1.000
_cell.length_b   1.000
_cell.length_c   1.000
_cell.angle_alpha   90.00
_cell.angle_beta   90.00
_cell.angle_gamma   90.00
#
_symmetry.space_group_name_H-M   'P 1'
#
loop_
_entity.id
_entity.type
_entity.pdbx_description
1 polymer ?
#
loop_
_entity_poly.entity_id
_entity_poly.type
_entity_poly.pdbx_seq_one_letter_code
_entity_poly.pdbx_strand_id
1 'polypeptide(L)'
;MDLLQELETLAVVVDANNDYDGSFNELFHAPMPMAMAVPNEQPSAAAGVPDLKSTYLVKLECPLTTPAMVQELAGMLHLPQQVDGSGDAGDASFCFVNGTEKSAITAALAGTFKPTFIRINRAEKALDCNSPAPCLNHDATLPHHRATDDTQTFLPGQSQYPAWYFFYGTLASPEVLIDKLELDAPPTLCPATVQGELRTWGGKYKALTDGVDTVDGWAYEVTSAAHEDVLRYYETDQYEVVRCAITMTHAAETVFGLTFRYVGACD
;
A
#
# COMPACT_ATOMS: atom_id res chain seq x y z
N MET A 1 -12.52 -0.57 -24.97
CA MET A 1 -13.00 -1.46 -23.90
C MET A 1 -11.76 -1.98 -23.23
N ASP A 2 -11.33 -1.22 -22.23
CA ASP A 2 -9.99 -1.23 -21.68
C ASP A 2 -9.94 -2.26 -20.55
N LEU A 3 -9.55 -3.50 -20.89
CA LEU A 3 -9.42 -4.64 -19.96
C LEU A 3 -8.47 -4.35 -18.78
N LEU A 4 -7.65 -3.30 -18.89
CA LEU A 4 -6.75 -2.86 -17.84
C LEU A 4 -7.48 -2.09 -16.72
N GLN A 5 -8.60 -1.44 -17.02
CA GLN A 5 -9.36 -0.67 -16.04
C GLN A 5 -10.23 -1.57 -15.15
N GLU A 6 -10.69 -2.72 -15.67
CA GLU A 6 -11.45 -3.71 -14.88
C GLU A 6 -10.53 -4.54 -13.97
N LEU A 7 -9.28 -4.79 -14.36
CA LEU A 7 -8.32 -5.52 -13.51
C LEU A 7 -7.82 -4.72 -12.30
N GLU A 8 -7.85 -3.38 -12.36
CA GLU A 8 -7.57 -2.54 -11.18
C GLU A 8 -8.69 -2.62 -10.13
N THR A 9 -9.89 -3.09 -10.50
CA THR A 9 -11.05 -3.16 -9.59
C THR A 9 -11.20 -4.54 -8.92
N LEU A 10 -10.46 -5.56 -9.38
CA LEU A 10 -10.58 -6.96 -8.95
C LEU A 10 -9.56 -7.40 -7.88
N ALA A 11 -8.75 -6.49 -7.34
CA ALA A 11 -7.81 -6.81 -6.25
C ALA A 11 -8.44 -6.79 -4.84
N VAL A 12 -9.76 -6.60 -4.75
CA VAL A 12 -10.54 -6.78 -3.53
C VAL A 12 -11.33 -8.08 -3.67
N VAL A 13 -11.34 -8.88 -2.59
CA VAL A 13 -11.99 -10.19 -2.43
C VAL A 13 -11.12 -11.40 -2.79
N VAL A 14 -10.28 -11.84 -1.84
CA VAL A 14 -10.36 -13.21 -1.26
C VAL A 14 -9.79 -13.17 0.16
N ASP A 15 -10.65 -13.02 1.18
CA ASP A 15 -10.69 -13.91 2.35
C ASP A 15 -11.75 -13.41 3.35
N ALA A 16 -13.00 -13.83 3.12
CA ALA A 16 -13.99 -14.09 4.17
C ALA A 16 -15.19 -14.81 3.56
N ASN A 17 -15.14 -16.15 3.51
CA ASN A 17 -16.36 -16.93 3.42
C ASN A 17 -17.15 -16.76 4.73
N ASN A 18 -18.28 -16.06 4.69
CA ASN A 18 -19.55 -16.64 5.17
C ASN A 18 -20.78 -15.80 4.77
N ASP A 19 -21.71 -16.46 4.08
CA ASP A 19 -23.16 -16.25 4.02
C ASP A 19 -23.73 -14.83 4.24
N TYR A 20 -24.18 -14.17 3.16
CA TYR A 20 -25.43 -13.38 3.18
C TYR A 20 -26.06 -13.30 1.78
N ASP A 21 -27.31 -13.76 1.69
CA ASP A 21 -28.20 -13.70 0.53
C ASP A 21 -28.97 -12.36 0.55
N GLY A 22 -28.81 -11.53 -0.48
CA GLY A 22 -29.47 -10.24 -0.57
C GLY A 22 -29.19 -9.47 -1.87
N SER A 23 -30.17 -9.44 -2.76
CA SER A 23 -30.18 -8.81 -4.09
C SER A 23 -29.83 -7.30 -4.07
N PHE A 24 -28.73 -6.93 -4.75
CA PHE A 24 -28.22 -5.57 -4.93
C PHE A 24 -28.76 -4.93 -6.21
N ASN A 25 -29.95 -4.34 -6.16
CA ASN A 25 -30.41 -3.38 -7.17
C ASN A 25 -31.69 -2.70 -6.65
N GLU A 26 -31.61 -1.48 -6.14
CA GLU A 26 -32.70 -0.44 -6.13
C GLU A 26 -32.46 0.74 -5.15
N LEU A 27 -31.31 1.42 -5.16
CA LEU A 27 -31.16 2.67 -4.39
C LEU A 27 -30.61 3.90 -5.14
N PHE A 28 -30.34 3.79 -6.44
CA PHE A 28 -29.90 4.94 -7.24
C PHE A 28 -31.06 5.74 -7.82
N HIS A 29 -31.87 6.45 -7.02
CA HIS A 29 -32.70 7.56 -7.53
C HIS A 29 -33.06 8.57 -6.42
N ALA A 30 -32.20 9.56 -6.17
CA ALA A 30 -32.59 10.96 -5.89
C ALA A 30 -31.34 11.88 -5.80
N PRO A 31 -31.45 13.17 -6.18
CA PRO A 31 -30.31 14.05 -6.46
C PRO A 31 -29.86 14.83 -5.21
N MET A 32 -28.55 15.02 -5.06
CA MET A 32 -27.96 15.96 -4.09
C MET A 32 -27.23 17.11 -4.81
N PRO A 33 -27.30 18.35 -4.27
CA PRO A 33 -26.85 19.56 -4.94
C PRO A 33 -25.37 19.92 -4.67
N MET A 34 -24.76 20.53 -5.68
CA MET A 34 -23.57 21.40 -5.70
C MET A 34 -22.22 20.90 -5.16
N ALA A 35 -21.43 20.41 -6.11
CA ALA A 35 -20.18 21.02 -6.56
C ALA A 35 -19.08 21.30 -5.51
N MET A 36 -18.31 20.25 -5.22
CA MET A 36 -16.84 20.35 -5.28
C MET A 36 -16.40 19.36 -6.34
N ALA A 37 -15.96 19.86 -7.49
CA ALA A 37 -15.36 19.04 -8.52
C ALA A 37 -14.07 18.45 -7.95
N VAL A 38 -14.12 17.16 -7.58
CA VAL A 38 -12.93 16.37 -7.28
C VAL A 38 -12.43 15.85 -8.63
N PRO A 39 -11.30 16.33 -9.18
CA PRO A 39 -10.70 15.64 -10.31
C PRO A 39 -10.10 14.35 -9.73
N ASN A 40 -10.81 13.24 -9.92
CA ASN A 40 -10.30 11.90 -9.66
C ASN A 40 -9.31 11.48 -10.77
N GLU A 41 -8.36 12.36 -11.07
CA GLU A 41 -7.22 12.11 -11.95
C GLU A 41 -5.96 12.41 -11.13
N GLN A 42 -5.51 11.40 -10.39
CA GLN A 42 -4.11 11.33 -9.96
C GLN A 42 -3.23 11.20 -11.21
N PRO A 43 -2.09 11.89 -11.27
CA PRO A 43 -1.27 11.94 -12.48
C PRO A 43 -0.84 10.54 -12.87
N SER A 44 -1.29 10.14 -14.06
CA SER A 44 -0.63 9.14 -14.88
C SER A 44 0.84 9.52 -15.03
N ALA A 45 1.70 8.62 -14.53
CA ALA A 45 3.08 8.42 -14.91
C ALA A 45 3.94 9.70 -15.15
N ALA A 46 4.49 10.29 -14.08
CA ALA A 46 5.79 10.93 -14.16
C ALA A 46 6.44 11.04 -12.77
N ALA A 47 7.61 10.39 -12.64
CA ALA A 47 8.56 10.32 -11.51
C ALA A 47 8.15 9.53 -10.24
N GLY A 48 7.45 8.41 -10.40
CA GLY A 48 7.28 7.46 -9.29
C GLY A 48 8.59 6.80 -8.85
N VAL A 49 8.54 6.06 -7.74
CA VAL A 49 9.60 5.13 -7.25
C VAL A 49 10.34 4.48 -8.43
N PRO A 50 11.69 4.41 -8.44
CA PRO A 50 12.41 3.75 -9.52
C PRO A 50 11.83 2.35 -9.72
N ASP A 51 11.49 2.01 -10.98
CA ASP A 51 10.79 0.77 -11.39
C ASP A 51 11.33 -0.46 -10.65
N LEU A 52 12.64 -0.47 -10.36
CA LEU A 52 13.39 -1.45 -9.58
C LEU A 52 12.72 -1.93 -8.29
N LYS A 53 12.05 -1.05 -7.52
CA LYS A 53 11.41 -1.41 -6.24
C LYS A 53 9.92 -1.74 -6.36
N SER A 54 9.30 -1.50 -7.50
CA SER A 54 7.88 -1.83 -7.69
C SER A 54 7.68 -3.34 -7.80
N THR A 55 6.54 -3.80 -7.30
CA THR A 55 6.13 -5.20 -7.37
C THR A 55 5.18 -5.41 -8.54
N TYR A 56 5.36 -6.51 -9.26
CA TYR A 56 4.59 -6.90 -10.42
C TYR A 56 4.14 -8.36 -10.32
N LEU A 57 3.01 -8.66 -10.93
CA LEU A 57 2.60 -10.01 -11.29
C LEU A 57 2.91 -10.23 -12.76
N VAL A 58 3.72 -11.24 -13.07
CA VAL A 58 3.89 -11.73 -14.44
C VAL A 58 2.96 -12.90 -14.66
N LYS A 59 2.16 -12.87 -15.72
CA LYS A 59 1.23 -13.95 -16.04
C LYS A 59 1.98 -15.18 -16.55
N LEU A 60 1.61 -16.35 -16.06
CA LEU A 60 2.08 -17.64 -16.56
C LEU A 60 1.27 -18.02 -17.79
N GLU A 61 1.86 -17.82 -18.96
CA GLU A 61 1.25 -18.11 -20.26
C GLU A 61 2.34 -18.47 -21.27
N CYS A 62 2.02 -19.24 -22.30
CA CYS A 62 3.02 -19.69 -23.27
C CYS A 62 3.78 -18.50 -23.89
N PRO A 63 5.14 -18.49 -23.85
CA PRO A 63 6.06 -19.57 -23.49
C PRO A 63 6.46 -19.66 -22.00
N LEU A 64 6.10 -18.69 -21.18
CA LEU A 64 6.39 -18.58 -19.75
C LEU A 64 5.37 -19.35 -18.89
N THR A 65 5.36 -20.68 -18.96
CA THR A 65 4.27 -21.49 -18.36
C THR A 65 4.50 -21.92 -16.91
N THR A 66 5.71 -21.75 -16.37
CA THR A 66 6.04 -22.23 -15.02
C THR A 66 6.85 -21.21 -14.22
N PRO A 67 6.74 -21.21 -12.88
CA PRO A 67 7.58 -20.37 -12.02
C PRO A 67 9.08 -20.59 -12.21
N ALA A 68 9.51 -21.80 -12.59
CA ALA A 68 10.91 -22.12 -12.86
C ALA A 68 11.45 -21.39 -14.09
N MET A 69 10.63 -21.20 -15.13
CA MET A 69 11.00 -20.39 -16.29
C MET A 69 11.13 -18.91 -15.93
N VAL A 70 10.22 -18.40 -15.09
CA VAL A 70 10.31 -17.03 -14.55
C VAL A 70 11.62 -16.87 -13.77
N GLN A 71 11.92 -17.81 -12.87
CA GLN A 71 13.14 -17.83 -12.06
C GLN A 71 14.40 -17.74 -12.94
N GLU A 72 14.49 -18.58 -13.98
CA GLU A 72 15.64 -18.64 -14.88
C GLU A 72 15.82 -17.33 -15.66
N LEU A 73 14.76 -16.83 -16.29
CA LEU A 73 14.82 -15.59 -17.10
C LEU A 73 15.07 -14.35 -16.25
N ALA A 74 14.57 -14.33 -15.02
CA ALA A 74 14.75 -13.24 -14.07
C ALA A 74 16.08 -13.31 -13.29
N GLY A 75 16.79 -14.45 -13.34
CA GLY A 75 18.02 -14.67 -12.59
C GLY A 75 17.80 -14.77 -11.07
N MET A 76 16.64 -15.26 -10.63
CA MET A 76 16.27 -15.34 -9.21
C MET A 76 16.95 -16.52 -8.50
N LEU A 77 17.45 -16.28 -7.29
CA LEU A 77 18.07 -17.33 -6.46
C LEU A 77 17.04 -18.39 -6.00
N HIS A 78 15.80 -17.96 -5.77
CA HIS A 78 14.71 -18.80 -5.29
C HIS A 78 13.54 -18.77 -6.26
N LEU A 79 12.72 -19.83 -6.22
CA LEU A 79 11.52 -19.92 -7.03
C LEU A 79 10.56 -18.77 -6.65
N PRO A 80 10.05 -17.99 -7.62
CA PRO A 80 9.11 -16.92 -7.32
C PRO A 80 7.82 -17.49 -6.73
N GLN A 81 7.21 -16.71 -5.84
CA GLN A 81 5.88 -17.03 -5.31
C GLN A 81 4.85 -16.99 -6.44
N GLN A 82 4.10 -18.08 -6.59
CA GLN A 82 2.97 -18.17 -7.51
C GLN A 82 1.68 -17.77 -6.79
N VAL A 83 0.79 -17.09 -7.50
CA VAL A 83 -0.58 -16.81 -7.10
C VAL A 83 -1.51 -17.19 -8.25
N ASP A 84 -2.65 -17.77 -7.91
CA ASP A 84 -3.70 -18.10 -8.87
C ASP A 84 -4.86 -17.12 -8.71
N GLY A 85 -5.47 -16.73 -9.81
CA GLY A 85 -6.62 -15.82 -9.85
C GLY A 85 -7.70 -16.38 -10.76
N SER A 86 -8.95 -16.23 -10.33
CA SER A 86 -10.14 -16.59 -11.11
C SER A 86 -10.92 -15.32 -11.42
N GLY A 87 -11.37 -15.17 -12.66
CA GLY A 87 -12.23 -14.07 -13.07
C GLY A 87 -13.14 -14.47 -14.23
N ASP A 88 -13.90 -13.52 -14.77
CA ASP A 88 -14.86 -13.77 -15.86
C ASP A 88 -14.21 -14.35 -17.12
N ALA A 89 -12.92 -14.07 -17.33
CA ALA A 89 -12.13 -14.58 -18.44
C ALA A 89 -11.53 -16.00 -18.18
N GLY A 90 -11.78 -16.59 -17.02
CA GLY A 90 -11.27 -17.88 -16.59
C GLY A 90 -10.13 -17.78 -15.56
N ASP A 91 -9.53 -18.93 -15.27
CA ASP A 91 -8.43 -19.06 -14.32
C ASP A 91 -7.09 -18.66 -14.96
N ALA A 92 -6.26 -17.96 -14.19
CA ALA A 92 -4.91 -17.56 -14.58
C ALA A 92 -3.95 -17.68 -13.40
N SER A 93 -2.71 -18.04 -13.68
CA SER A 93 -1.63 -18.10 -12.69
C SER A 93 -0.61 -17.00 -12.94
N PHE A 94 -0.01 -16.50 -11.88
CA PHE A 94 0.94 -15.39 -11.92
C PHE A 94 2.12 -15.64 -10.98
N CYS A 95 3.26 -15.00 -11.23
CA CYS A 95 4.39 -14.95 -10.32
C CYS A 95 4.69 -13.52 -9.88
N PHE A 96 5.05 -13.35 -8.61
CA PHE A 96 5.57 -12.08 -8.11
C PHE A 96 7.00 -11.84 -8.62
N VAL A 97 7.23 -10.65 -9.16
CA VAL A 97 8.54 -10.16 -9.60
C VAL A 97 8.70 -8.68 -9.26
N ASN A 98 9.93 -8.23 -9.02
CA ASN A 98 10.27 -6.80 -8.88
C ASN A 98 10.63 -6.16 -10.23
N GLY A 99 10.94 -4.87 -10.24
CA GLY A 99 11.31 -4.15 -11.46
C GLY A 99 12.58 -4.65 -12.15
N THR A 100 13.57 -5.11 -11.40
CA THR A 100 14.79 -5.69 -11.99
C THR A 100 14.47 -6.98 -12.73
N GLU A 101 13.66 -7.84 -12.13
CA GLU A 101 13.25 -9.13 -12.65
C GLU A 101 12.34 -8.96 -13.87
N LYS A 102 11.36 -8.05 -13.79
CA LYS A 102 10.53 -7.64 -14.93
C LYS A 102 11.39 -7.17 -16.11
N SER A 103 12.40 -6.36 -15.86
CA SER A 103 13.32 -5.87 -16.90
C SER A 103 14.12 -7.00 -17.53
N ALA A 104 14.63 -7.93 -16.71
CA ALA A 104 15.37 -9.11 -17.19
C ALA A 104 14.51 -10.03 -18.04
N ILE A 105 13.29 -10.37 -17.59
CA ILE A 105 12.33 -11.20 -18.33
C ILE A 105 11.97 -10.53 -19.67
N THR A 106 11.70 -9.23 -19.65
CA THR A 106 11.35 -8.47 -20.87
C THR A 106 12.51 -8.47 -21.87
N ALA A 107 13.74 -8.28 -21.40
CA ALA A 107 14.93 -8.31 -22.24
C ALA A 107 15.17 -9.71 -22.83
N ALA A 108 15.01 -10.77 -22.04
CA ALA A 108 15.22 -12.15 -22.48
C ALA A 108 14.20 -12.62 -23.53
N LEU A 109 12.97 -12.09 -23.48
CA LEU A 109 11.88 -12.45 -24.40
C LEU A 109 11.71 -11.45 -25.56
N ALA A 110 12.55 -10.42 -25.61
CA ALA A 110 12.49 -9.37 -26.61
C ALA A 110 12.47 -9.94 -28.05
N GLY A 111 11.51 -9.48 -28.85
CA GLY A 111 11.35 -9.90 -30.24
C GLY A 111 10.65 -11.24 -30.46
N THR A 112 10.40 -12.03 -29.40
CA THR A 112 9.73 -13.34 -29.50
C THR A 112 8.35 -13.33 -28.85
N PHE A 113 8.25 -12.75 -27.66
CA PHE A 113 7.02 -12.73 -26.88
C PHE A 113 6.97 -11.47 -26.02
N LYS A 114 5.78 -10.91 -25.81
CA LYS A 114 5.56 -9.78 -24.91
C LYS A 114 4.80 -10.27 -23.68
N PRO A 115 5.48 -10.46 -22.53
CA PRO A 115 4.81 -10.92 -21.32
C PRO A 115 3.81 -9.91 -20.79
N THR A 116 2.73 -10.43 -20.20
CA THR A 116 1.74 -9.64 -19.49
C THR A 116 2.21 -9.39 -18.05
N PHE A 117 2.39 -8.12 -17.70
CA PHE A 117 2.72 -7.68 -16.34
C PHE A 117 1.58 -6.83 -15.78
N ILE A 118 1.22 -7.08 -14.53
CA ILE A 118 0.26 -6.28 -13.75
C ILE A 118 1.04 -5.65 -12.61
N ARG A 119 1.03 -4.32 -12.49
CA ARG A 119 1.69 -3.63 -11.38
C ARG A 119 0.83 -3.74 -10.13
N ILE A 120 1.46 -4.06 -9.00
CA ILE A 120 0.80 -4.09 -7.71
C ILE A 120 0.97 -2.71 -7.06
N ASN A 121 -0.07 -1.88 -7.17
CA ASN A 121 -0.10 -0.54 -6.60
C ASN A 121 -0.50 -0.61 -5.11
N ARG A 122 0.36 -1.19 -4.28
CA ARG A 122 0.11 -1.39 -2.84
C ARG A 122 1.30 -0.91 -2.04
N ALA A 123 1.06 -0.10 -1.02
CA ALA A 123 2.11 0.35 -0.12
C ALA A 123 2.76 -0.86 0.57
N GLU A 124 4.09 -0.93 0.57
CA GLU A 124 4.81 -2.04 1.20
C GLU A 124 4.73 -1.93 2.73
N LYS A 125 4.50 -3.05 3.43
CA LYS A 125 4.63 -3.13 4.89
C LYS A 125 5.60 -4.25 5.20
N ALA A 126 6.83 -3.89 5.54
CA ALA A 126 7.92 -4.83 5.81
C ALA A 126 8.55 -4.52 7.18
N LEU A 127 7.75 -4.60 8.24
CA LEU A 127 8.18 -4.32 9.61
C LEU A 127 9.08 -5.44 10.13
N ASP A 128 10.28 -5.08 10.58
CA ASP A 128 11.21 -6.03 11.19
C ASP A 128 10.78 -6.35 12.64
N CYS A 129 10.87 -7.61 13.05
CA CYS A 129 10.55 -8.03 14.41
C CYS A 129 11.72 -7.85 15.40
N ASN A 130 12.95 -7.76 14.88
CA ASN A 130 14.20 -7.64 15.65
C ASN A 130 14.80 -6.23 15.59
N SER A 131 14.17 -5.32 14.85
CA SER A 131 14.63 -3.95 14.65
C SER A 131 13.44 -2.99 14.65
N PRO A 132 13.62 -1.73 15.08
CA PRO A 132 12.57 -0.73 14.95
C PRO A 132 12.25 -0.39 13.48
N ALA A 133 13.11 -0.78 12.53
CA ALA A 133 12.92 -0.49 11.11
C ALA A 133 11.70 -1.18 10.46
N PRO A 134 11.14 -0.57 9.39
CA PRO A 134 11.31 0.82 9.01
C PRO A 134 10.56 1.73 10.00
N CYS A 135 11.15 2.87 10.33
CA CYS A 135 10.57 3.83 11.27
C CYS A 135 10.80 5.26 10.75
N LEU A 136 9.76 6.09 10.81
CA LEU A 136 9.81 7.48 10.44
C LEU A 136 10.80 8.22 11.36
N ASN A 137 11.73 8.95 10.78
CA ASN A 137 12.77 9.71 11.47
C ASN A 137 13.68 8.91 12.39
N HIS A 138 13.80 7.60 12.18
CA HIS A 138 14.62 6.75 13.01
C HIS A 138 15.45 5.78 12.18
N ASP A 139 16.74 6.09 12.05
CA ASP A 139 17.70 5.24 11.37
C ASP A 139 18.18 4.12 12.31
N ALA A 140 17.55 2.94 12.17
CA ALA A 140 17.87 1.74 12.94
C ALA A 140 19.24 1.13 12.59
N THR A 141 19.89 1.57 11.51
CA THR A 141 21.22 1.03 11.13
C THR A 141 22.32 1.53 12.05
N LEU A 142 22.11 2.69 12.68
CA LEU A 142 23.03 3.32 13.62
C LEU A 142 23.17 2.49 14.91
N PRO A 143 24.39 2.26 15.41
CA PRO A 143 24.62 1.37 16.57
C PRO A 143 23.81 1.74 17.83
N HIS A 144 23.54 3.04 18.05
CA HIS A 144 22.80 3.54 19.21
C HIS A 144 21.28 3.40 19.07
N HIS A 145 20.78 3.03 17.89
CA HIS A 145 19.36 2.81 17.60
C HIS A 145 19.01 1.33 17.44
N ARG A 146 19.99 0.43 17.59
CA ARG A 146 19.75 -1.02 17.51
C ARG A 146 19.07 -1.53 18.77
N ALA A 147 18.44 -2.69 18.63
CA ALA A 147 17.98 -3.47 19.77
C ALA A 147 19.11 -3.63 20.79
N THR A 148 18.83 -3.31 22.04
CA THR A 148 19.83 -3.43 23.13
C THR A 148 19.89 -4.86 23.65
N ASP A 149 18.80 -5.63 23.48
CA ASP A 149 18.65 -7.02 23.91
C ASP A 149 17.69 -7.77 22.96
N ASP A 150 17.83 -9.08 22.88
CA ASP A 150 17.02 -9.99 22.07
C ASP A 150 15.57 -10.10 22.57
N THR A 151 15.30 -9.57 23.76
CA THR A 151 13.96 -9.51 24.37
C THR A 151 13.17 -8.25 23.98
N GLN A 152 13.82 -7.28 23.31
CA GLN A 152 13.19 -6.04 22.92
C GLN A 152 12.13 -6.27 21.84
N THR A 153 10.90 -5.84 22.12
CA THR A 153 9.79 -5.92 21.17
C THR A 153 9.56 -4.57 20.50
N PHE A 154 9.31 -4.60 19.19
CA PHE A 154 9.06 -3.41 18.38
C PHE A 154 7.60 -3.37 17.94
N LEU A 155 6.85 -2.40 18.46
CA LEU A 155 5.42 -2.27 18.23
C LEU A 155 5.12 -1.07 17.30
N PRO A 156 4.06 -1.16 16.47
CA PRO A 156 3.27 -2.35 16.19
C PRO A 156 4.07 -3.42 15.44
N GLY A 157 3.70 -4.69 15.62
CA GLY A 157 4.22 -5.82 14.85
C GLY A 157 3.61 -5.93 13.45
N GLN A 158 4.23 -6.72 12.56
CA GLN A 158 3.81 -6.91 11.17
C GLN A 158 2.33 -7.27 11.00
N SER A 159 1.79 -8.10 11.89
CA SER A 159 0.39 -8.58 11.85
C SER A 159 -0.37 -8.26 13.14
N GLN A 160 0.03 -7.19 13.85
CA GLN A 160 -0.63 -6.80 15.09
C GLN A 160 -1.81 -5.88 14.82
N TYR A 161 -2.98 -6.24 15.34
CA TYR A 161 -4.20 -5.43 15.32
C TYR A 161 -4.90 -5.47 16.69
N PRO A 162 -5.58 -4.39 17.11
CA PRO A 162 -5.65 -3.10 16.43
C PRO A 162 -4.30 -2.36 16.41
N ALA A 163 -4.13 -1.45 15.44
CA ALA A 163 -2.94 -0.62 15.31
C ALA A 163 -3.32 0.84 15.01
N TRP A 164 -2.67 1.78 15.69
CA TRP A 164 -2.83 3.20 15.43
C TRP A 164 -2.13 3.58 14.12
N TYR A 165 -2.86 4.30 13.26
CA TYR A 165 -2.36 4.88 12.02
C TYR A 165 -2.46 6.39 12.05
N PHE A 166 -1.40 7.09 11.65
CA PHE A 166 -1.40 8.53 11.46
C PHE A 166 -1.62 8.91 9.98
N PHE A 167 -2.56 9.83 9.74
CA PHE A 167 -2.92 10.38 8.44
C PHE A 167 -2.82 11.91 8.43
N TYR A 168 -2.29 12.47 7.34
CA TYR A 168 -2.17 13.92 7.12
C TYR A 168 -2.82 14.39 5.80
N GLY A 169 -3.35 13.46 5.01
CA GLY A 169 -3.92 13.70 3.67
C GLY A 169 -5.41 13.41 3.60
N THR A 170 -5.87 12.83 2.49
CA THR A 170 -7.29 12.51 2.26
C THR A 170 -7.83 11.47 3.22
N LEU A 171 -6.99 10.52 3.68
CA LEU A 171 -7.35 9.55 4.73
C LEU A 171 -7.64 10.20 6.09
N ALA A 172 -7.28 11.47 6.30
CA ALA A 172 -7.69 12.22 7.49
C ALA A 172 -9.14 12.71 7.43
N SER A 173 -9.88 12.42 6.34
CA SER A 173 -11.31 12.71 6.22
C SER A 173 -12.15 11.49 6.67
N PRO A 174 -13.09 11.65 7.62
CA PRO A 174 -14.03 10.58 7.99
C PRO A 174 -14.80 10.02 6.80
N GLU A 175 -15.21 10.88 5.87
CA GLU A 175 -16.01 10.48 4.70
C GLU A 175 -15.23 9.52 3.79
N VAL A 176 -13.93 9.78 3.59
CA VAL A 176 -13.06 8.92 2.78
C VAL A 176 -12.87 7.57 3.46
N LEU A 177 -12.70 7.55 4.79
CA LEU A 177 -12.55 6.30 5.54
C LEU A 177 -13.84 5.47 5.55
N ILE A 178 -15.01 6.10 5.70
CA ILE A 178 -16.30 5.40 5.63
C ILE A 178 -16.48 4.76 4.25
N ASP A 179 -16.23 5.53 3.18
CA ASP A 179 -16.37 5.04 1.81
C ASP A 179 -15.40 3.89 1.50
N LYS A 180 -14.13 4.05 1.87
CA LYS A 180 -13.10 3.07 1.52
C LYS A 180 -13.15 1.82 2.39
N LEU A 181 -13.36 1.97 3.69
CA LEU A 181 -13.37 0.84 4.62
C LEU A 181 -14.77 0.24 4.82
N GLU A 182 -15.77 0.74 4.10
CA GLU A 182 -17.17 0.31 4.18
C GLU A 182 -17.68 0.27 5.63
N LEU A 183 -17.38 1.33 6.40
CA LEU A 183 -17.69 1.37 7.83
C LEU A 183 -19.18 1.59 8.08
N ASP A 184 -19.79 0.76 8.93
CA ASP A 184 -21.17 0.91 9.39
C ASP A 184 -21.40 2.17 10.25
N ALA A 185 -20.33 2.66 10.89
CA ALA A 185 -20.36 3.77 11.84
C ALA A 185 -19.25 4.78 11.53
N PRO A 186 -19.45 6.07 11.88
CA PRO A 186 -18.44 7.09 11.63
C PRO A 186 -17.15 6.78 12.40
N PRO A 187 -15.97 6.84 11.76
CA PRO A 187 -14.70 6.56 12.40
C PRO A 187 -14.36 7.63 13.43
N THR A 188 -13.78 7.21 14.55
CA THR A 188 -13.26 8.15 15.55
C THR A 188 -11.84 8.54 15.18
N LEU A 189 -11.67 9.73 14.62
CA LEU A 189 -10.38 10.34 14.35
C LEU A 189 -9.94 11.19 15.54
N CYS A 190 -8.71 10.98 16.00
CA CYS A 190 -8.10 11.74 17.09
C CYS A 190 -7.07 12.73 16.52
N PRO A 191 -7.14 14.04 16.79
CA PRO A 191 -6.09 14.97 16.41
C PRO A 191 -4.75 14.53 17.00
N ALA A 192 -3.73 14.48 16.14
CA ALA A 192 -2.41 13.97 16.50
C ALA A 192 -1.30 14.64 15.70
N THR A 193 -0.07 14.45 16.13
CA THR A 193 1.14 14.92 15.46
C THR A 193 2.20 13.83 15.38
N VAL A 194 3.02 13.86 14.33
CA VAL A 194 4.24 13.03 14.20
C VAL A 194 5.44 13.90 13.87
N GLN A 195 6.65 13.42 14.16
CA GLN A 195 7.87 14.02 13.63
C GLN A 195 8.05 13.60 12.17
N GLY A 196 8.27 14.56 11.27
CA GLY A 196 8.37 14.32 9.83
C GLY A 196 8.42 15.63 9.05
N GLU A 197 8.62 15.55 7.74
CA GLU A 197 8.57 16.71 6.85
C GLU A 197 7.56 16.47 5.72
N LEU A 198 6.66 17.43 5.51
CA LEU A 198 5.73 17.42 4.38
C LEU A 198 6.36 18.13 3.18
N ARG A 199 6.79 17.34 2.20
CA ARG A 199 7.30 17.85 0.93
C ARG A 199 6.23 17.92 -0.13
N THR A 200 6.46 18.77 -1.13
CA THR A 200 5.56 18.85 -2.28
C THR A 200 6.11 17.97 -3.39
N TRP A 201 5.24 17.19 -4.01
CA TRP A 201 5.56 16.26 -5.07
C TRP A 201 4.55 16.44 -6.21
N GLY A 202 5.00 16.35 -7.46
CA GLY A 202 4.14 16.50 -8.64
C GLY A 202 3.46 17.87 -8.69
N GLY A 203 4.13 18.90 -8.15
CA GLY A 203 3.69 20.29 -8.11
C GLY A 203 2.50 20.62 -7.20
N LYS A 204 1.78 19.63 -6.66
CA LYS A 204 0.55 19.89 -5.87
C LYS A 204 0.27 18.91 -4.72
N TYR A 205 0.95 17.77 -4.66
CA TYR A 205 0.67 16.75 -3.66
C TYR A 205 1.60 16.90 -2.46
N LYS A 206 1.07 16.68 -1.25
CA LYS A 206 1.88 16.62 -0.04
C LYS A 206 2.29 15.17 0.23
N ALA A 207 3.57 14.99 0.54
CA ALA A 207 4.17 13.69 0.81
C ALA A 207 4.96 13.77 2.12
N LEU A 208 4.66 12.86 3.05
CA LEU A 208 5.37 12.73 4.31
C LEU A 208 6.68 11.98 4.11
N THR A 209 7.76 12.61 4.54
CA THR A 209 9.14 12.11 4.46
C THR A 209 9.83 12.26 5.82
N ASP A 210 11.00 11.64 5.96
CA ASP A 210 11.86 11.87 7.11
C ASP A 210 12.32 13.34 7.14
N GLY A 211 12.17 13.99 8.29
CA GLY A 211 12.64 15.34 8.58
C GLY A 211 12.33 15.77 10.01
N VAL A 212 12.90 16.88 10.45
CA VAL A 212 12.89 17.30 11.87
C VAL A 212 11.66 18.11 12.29
N ASP A 213 10.75 18.38 11.36
CA ASP A 213 9.55 19.17 11.61
C ASP A 213 8.47 18.33 12.31
N THR A 214 7.38 19.00 12.68
CA THR A 214 6.18 18.36 13.24
C THR A 214 5.05 18.48 12.24
N VAL A 215 4.39 17.36 11.96
CA VAL A 215 3.27 17.29 11.02
C VAL A 215 1.99 17.06 11.78
N ASP A 216 1.04 17.98 11.63
CA ASP A 216 -0.32 17.84 12.15
C ASP A 216 -1.15 16.90 11.28
N GLY A 217 -2.01 16.12 11.94
CA GLY A 217 -2.90 15.20 11.27
C GLY A 217 -3.85 14.53 12.25
N TRP A 218 -4.23 13.30 11.91
CA TRP A 218 -5.23 12.53 12.66
C TRP A 218 -4.76 11.10 12.83
N ALA A 219 -5.00 10.56 14.02
CA ALA A 219 -4.80 9.17 14.35
C ALA A 219 -6.12 8.41 14.25
N TYR A 220 -6.06 7.23 13.64
CA TYR A 220 -7.17 6.29 13.50
C TYR A 220 -6.72 4.90 13.97
N GLU A 221 -7.56 4.19 14.72
CA GLU A 221 -7.29 2.82 15.14
C GLU A 221 -7.80 1.85 14.08
N VAL A 222 -6.89 1.27 13.30
CA VAL A 222 -7.21 0.25 12.30
C VAL A 222 -7.36 -1.09 13.00
N THR A 223 -8.55 -1.69 12.87
CA THR A 223 -8.96 -2.86 13.67
C THR A 223 -8.67 -4.20 13.00
N SER A 224 -8.43 -4.24 11.70
CA SER A 224 -8.28 -5.47 10.93
C SER A 224 -7.23 -5.36 9.82
N ALA A 225 -6.67 -6.51 9.44
CA ALA A 225 -5.75 -6.61 8.31
C ALA A 225 -6.43 -6.25 6.97
N ALA A 226 -7.72 -6.55 6.81
CA ALA A 226 -8.48 -6.21 5.61
C ALA A 226 -8.62 -4.69 5.44
N HIS A 227 -8.91 -3.96 6.53
CA HIS A 227 -8.97 -2.49 6.47
C HIS A 227 -7.59 -1.90 6.16
N GLU A 228 -6.54 -2.40 6.81
CA GLU A 228 -5.16 -1.99 6.49
C GLU A 228 -4.84 -2.22 5.01
N ASP A 229 -5.28 -3.35 4.46
CA ASP A 229 -5.01 -3.68 3.07
C ASP A 229 -5.62 -2.68 2.09
N VAL A 230 -6.88 -2.30 2.32
CA VAL A 230 -7.57 -1.26 1.54
C VAL A 230 -6.82 0.07 1.62
N LEU A 231 -6.38 0.47 2.81
CA LEU A 231 -5.60 1.72 2.97
C LEU A 231 -4.27 1.65 2.21
N ARG A 232 -3.60 0.49 2.23
CA ARG A 232 -2.34 0.28 1.50
C ARG A 232 -2.53 0.34 -0.01
N TYR A 233 -3.64 -0.15 -0.55
CA TYR A 233 -3.97 0.02 -1.97
C TYR A 233 -4.30 1.47 -2.30
N TYR A 234 -5.03 2.17 -1.42
CA TYR A 234 -5.38 3.58 -1.61
C TYR A 234 -4.13 4.48 -1.72
N GLU A 235 -3.14 4.27 -0.85
CA GLU A 235 -1.89 5.05 -0.87
C GLU A 235 -0.95 4.65 -2.01
N THR A 236 -1.04 3.40 -2.49
CA THR A 236 -0.24 2.82 -3.58
C THR A 236 1.22 2.51 -3.24
N ASP A 237 1.95 1.94 -4.20
CA ASP A 237 3.38 1.60 -4.08
C ASP A 237 4.31 2.83 -4.07
N GLN A 238 3.76 4.04 -4.10
CA GLN A 238 4.50 5.28 -3.89
C GLN A 238 4.81 5.54 -2.40
N TYR A 239 4.21 4.76 -1.51
CA TYR A 239 4.42 4.82 -0.08
C TYR A 239 4.82 3.46 0.49
N GLU A 240 5.41 3.50 1.67
CA GLU A 240 5.63 2.35 2.53
C GLU A 240 5.00 2.61 3.90
N VAL A 241 4.59 1.55 4.58
CA VAL A 241 4.10 1.57 5.95
C VAL A 241 5.30 1.49 6.88
N VAL A 242 5.48 2.52 7.71
CA VAL A 242 6.57 2.60 8.70
C VAL A 242 6.04 2.79 10.11
N ARG A 243 6.83 2.37 11.11
CA ARG A 243 6.57 2.73 12.51
C ARG A 243 6.76 4.23 12.72
N CYS A 244 6.00 4.82 13.63
CA CYS A 244 6.19 6.20 14.05
C CYS A 244 5.69 6.41 15.49
N ALA A 245 6.18 7.47 16.13
CA ALA A 245 5.63 7.95 17.40
C ALA A 245 4.54 8.98 17.11
N ILE A 246 3.31 8.67 17.53
CA ILE A 246 2.12 9.51 17.32
C ILE A 246 1.78 10.18 18.64
N THR A 247 1.84 11.51 18.69
CA THR A 247 1.46 12.28 19.88
C THR A 247 0.02 12.76 19.74
N MET A 248 -0.88 12.28 20.59
CA MET A 248 -2.28 12.68 20.61
C MET A 248 -2.43 14.09 21.19
N THR A 249 -3.01 15.03 20.43
CA THR A 249 -3.05 16.46 20.79
C THR A 249 -3.81 16.72 22.10
N HIS A 250 -4.85 15.95 22.39
CA HIS A 250 -5.72 16.18 23.56
C HIS A 250 -5.28 15.46 24.84
N ALA A 251 -4.53 14.36 24.71
CA ALA A 251 -4.14 13.53 25.86
C ALA A 251 -2.68 13.72 26.28
N ALA A 252 -1.87 14.43 25.48
CA ALA A 252 -0.41 14.50 25.60
C ALA A 252 0.28 13.12 25.70
N GLU A 253 -0.44 12.06 25.30
CA GLU A 253 0.02 10.69 25.26
C GLU A 253 0.67 10.44 23.91
N THR A 254 1.85 9.79 23.94
CA THR A 254 2.52 9.33 22.72
C THR A 254 2.37 7.83 22.62
N VAL A 255 1.82 7.36 21.50
CA VAL A 255 1.65 5.95 21.18
C VAL A 255 2.54 5.57 20.00
N PHE A 256 3.00 4.33 19.97
CA PHE A 256 3.68 3.79 18.79
C PHE A 256 2.63 3.28 17.80
N GLY A 257 2.66 3.83 16.59
CA GLY A 257 1.74 3.50 15.52
C GLY A 257 2.45 3.38 14.19
N LEU A 258 1.67 3.44 13.13
CA LEU A 258 2.09 3.30 11.75
C LEU A 258 1.70 4.54 10.95
N THR A 259 2.41 4.80 9.85
CA THR A 259 2.02 5.82 8.88
C THR A 259 2.56 5.47 7.50
N PHE A 260 2.10 6.20 6.48
CA PHE A 260 2.54 6.06 5.11
C PHE A 260 3.65 7.08 4.81
N ARG A 261 4.89 6.59 4.66
CA ARG A 261 6.04 7.40 4.26
C ARG A 261 6.23 7.30 2.76
N TYR A 262 6.42 8.43 2.10
CA TYR A 262 6.68 8.49 0.67
C TYR A 262 8.07 7.94 0.34
N VAL A 263 8.16 7.05 -0.64
CA VAL A 263 9.41 6.38 -1.05
C VAL A 263 9.99 6.90 -2.37
N GLY A 264 9.29 7.84 -3.04
CA GLY A 264 9.77 8.47 -4.27
C GLY A 264 10.73 9.63 -4.03
N ALA A 265 11.14 10.29 -5.12
CA ALA A 265 11.93 11.51 -5.04
C ALA A 265 11.00 12.72 -4.88
N CYS A 266 11.21 13.51 -3.84
CA CYS A 266 10.54 14.81 -3.72
C CYS A 266 11.28 15.88 -4.54
N ASP A 267 10.52 16.89 -4.98
CA ASP A 267 11.05 18.08 -5.67
C ASP A 267 11.79 19.04 -4.71
#